data_AF-A0A258RZC3-F1
#
_entry.id   AF-A0A258RZC3-F1
#
_cell.length_a   1.000
_cell.length_b   1.000
_cell.length_c   1.000
_cell.angle_alpha   90.00
_cell.angle_beta   90.00
_cell.angle_gamma   90.00
#
_symmetry.space_group_name_H-M   'P 1'
#
loop_
_entity.id
_entity.type
_entity.pdbx_description
1 polymer ?
#
loop_
_entity_poly.entity_id
_entity_poly.type
_entity_poly.pdbx_seq_one_letter_code
_entity_poly.pdbx_strand_id
1 'polypeptide(L)'
;MRRDVNTNAKHDRWLNRAVAILEGRANGMGMPVLRALTRRGHHAAMAELANRLTSPENSEYDLQRGLELERRLARAVPESWIFGNLSTTLRNHGDMAGYRRWLALAARTGDLDYIAEMGRFETRFPFPIMKRWGRYRPFRRSER
;
A
#
# COMPACT_ATOMS: atom_id res chain seq x y z
N MET A 1 -20.43 4.21 -26.53
CA MET A 1 -19.76 3.49 -25.42
C MET A 1 -18.49 2.75 -25.91
N ARG A 2 -17.53 3.46 -26.55
CA ARG A 2 -16.27 2.87 -27.13
C ARG A 2 -15.00 3.64 -26.73
N ARG A 3 -15.10 4.71 -25.94
CA ARG A 3 -13.96 5.58 -25.59
C ARG A 3 -13.16 5.08 -24.36
N ASP A 4 -13.77 4.27 -23.51
CA ASP A 4 -13.18 3.94 -22.19
C ASP A 4 -12.07 2.90 -22.28
N VAL A 5 -12.22 1.88 -23.12
CA VAL A 5 -11.21 0.81 -23.29
C VAL A 5 -9.90 1.34 -23.88
N ASN A 6 -9.97 2.21 -24.89
CA ASN A 6 -8.78 2.79 -25.53
C ASN A 6 -8.08 3.82 -24.62
N THR A 7 -8.85 4.52 -23.77
CA THR A 7 -8.31 5.47 -22.79
C THR A 7 -7.54 4.75 -21.68
N ASN A 8 -8.06 3.62 -21.18
CA ASN A 8 -7.36 2.80 -20.19
C ASN A 8 -6.07 2.19 -20.77
N ALA A 9 -6.13 1.58 -21.95
CA ALA A 9 -4.93 1.03 -22.62
C ALA A 9 -3.87 2.10 -22.93
N LYS A 10 -4.28 3.36 -23.14
CA LYS A 10 -3.34 4.48 -23.24
C LYS A 10 -2.76 4.80 -21.86
N HIS A 11 -3.58 4.97 -20.82
CA HIS A 11 -3.09 5.27 -19.48
C HIS A 11 -2.14 4.19 -18.94
N ASP A 12 -2.40 2.91 -19.21
CA ASP A 12 -1.51 1.81 -18.85
C ASP A 12 -0.14 1.92 -19.50
N ARG A 13 -0.09 2.28 -20.80
CA ARG A 13 1.19 2.55 -21.49
C ARG A 13 1.96 3.70 -20.87
N TRP A 14 1.25 4.76 -20.45
CA TRP A 14 1.87 5.91 -19.79
C TRP A 14 2.35 5.55 -18.38
N LEU A 15 1.61 4.71 -17.65
CA LEU A 15 2.02 4.17 -16.36
C LEU A 15 3.29 3.33 -16.52
N ASN A 16 3.31 2.37 -17.43
CA ASN A 16 4.46 1.50 -17.68
C ASN A 16 5.71 2.31 -18.04
N ARG A 17 5.56 3.36 -18.86
CA ARG A 17 6.66 4.27 -19.17
C ARG A 17 7.10 5.07 -17.95
N ALA A 18 6.17 5.59 -17.14
CA ALA A 18 6.50 6.34 -15.93
C ALA A 18 7.27 5.48 -14.93
N VAL A 19 6.84 4.23 -14.71
CA VAL A 19 7.52 3.25 -13.86
C VAL A 19 8.92 2.96 -14.39
N ALA A 20 9.06 2.66 -15.70
CA ALA A 20 10.37 2.42 -16.30
C ALA A 20 11.33 3.61 -16.13
N ILE A 21 10.84 4.85 -16.24
CA ILE A 21 11.66 6.04 -15.99
C ILE A 21 12.08 6.12 -14.51
N LEU A 22 11.14 5.91 -13.59
CA LEU A 22 11.40 5.99 -12.14
C LEU A 22 12.33 4.88 -11.63
N GLU A 23 12.44 3.78 -12.36
CA GLU A 23 13.36 2.68 -12.10
C GLU A 23 14.70 2.81 -12.86
N GLY A 24 14.93 3.92 -13.57
CA GLY A 24 16.16 4.16 -14.32
C GLY A 24 16.28 3.33 -15.61
N ARG A 25 15.21 2.67 -16.06
CA ARG A 25 15.15 1.86 -17.30
C ARG A 25 14.80 2.68 -18.54
N ALA A 26 14.45 3.96 -18.37
CA ALA A 26 14.13 4.87 -19.47
C ALA A 26 14.39 6.33 -19.09
N ASN A 27 14.54 7.19 -20.10
CA ASN A 27 14.77 8.63 -19.89
C ASN A 27 13.46 9.42 -19.78
N GLY A 28 13.44 10.44 -18.92
CA GLY A 28 12.37 11.43 -18.84
C GLY A 28 11.94 11.75 -17.41
N MET A 29 10.73 12.29 -17.26
CA MET A 29 10.14 12.66 -15.96
C MET A 29 8.97 11.72 -15.61
N GLY A 30 9.24 10.65 -14.86
CA GLY A 30 8.21 9.68 -14.48
C GLY A 30 7.24 10.18 -13.42
N MET A 31 7.71 10.94 -12.43
CA MET A 31 6.88 11.38 -11.30
C MET A 31 5.74 12.32 -11.71
N PRO A 32 5.94 13.33 -12.58
CA PRO A 32 4.84 14.17 -13.06
C PRO A 32 3.77 13.38 -13.83
N VAL A 33 4.18 12.38 -14.62
CA VAL A 33 3.25 11.49 -15.34
C VAL A 33 2.42 10.68 -14.36
N LEU A 34 3.06 10.07 -13.37
CA LEU A 34 2.39 9.28 -12.34
C LEU A 34 1.37 10.12 -11.53
N ARG A 35 1.76 11.33 -11.12
CA ARG A 35 0.84 12.28 -10.45
C ARG A 35 -0.31 12.72 -11.35
N ALA A 36 -0.09 12.89 -12.65
CA ALA A 36 -1.15 13.24 -13.59
C ALA A 36 -2.17 12.10 -13.76
N LEU A 37 -1.70 10.85 -13.86
CA LEU A 37 -2.57 9.67 -13.95
C LEU A 37 -3.38 9.47 -12.66
N THR A 38 -2.75 9.65 -11.51
CA THR A 38 -3.42 9.58 -10.19
C THR A 38 -4.55 10.62 -10.07
N ARG A 39 -4.32 11.86 -10.53
CA ARG A 39 -5.36 12.90 -10.56
C ARG A 39 -6.53 12.56 -11.47
N ARG A 40 -6.32 11.74 -12.50
CA ARG A 40 -7.36 11.27 -13.43
C ARG A 40 -8.13 10.04 -12.94
N GLY A 41 -7.87 9.55 -11.73
CA GLY A 41 -8.58 8.38 -11.23
C GLY A 41 -7.94 7.03 -11.59
N HIS A 42 -6.75 7.01 -12.19
CA HIS A 42 -6.14 5.76 -12.64
C HIS A 42 -5.67 4.88 -11.45
N HIS A 43 -6.38 3.81 -11.14
CA HIS A 43 -6.20 3.00 -9.93
C HIS A 43 -4.78 2.45 -9.77
N ALA A 44 -4.21 1.84 -10.82
CA ALA A 44 -2.84 1.31 -10.77
C ALA A 44 -1.79 2.43 -10.57
N ALA A 45 -2.05 3.63 -11.08
CA ALA A 45 -1.16 4.78 -10.84
C ALA A 45 -1.28 5.29 -9.40
N MET A 46 -2.48 5.23 -8.79
CA MET A 46 -2.65 5.56 -7.38
C MET A 46 -1.90 4.57 -6.49
N ALA A 47 -2.01 3.26 -6.77
CA ALA A 47 -1.31 2.23 -6.02
C ALA A 47 0.21 2.43 -6.09
N GLU A 48 0.74 2.65 -7.30
CA GLU A 48 2.17 2.90 -7.53
C GLU A 48 2.65 4.19 -6.84
N LEU A 49 1.88 5.28 -6.94
CA LEU A 49 2.22 6.53 -6.25
C LEU A 49 2.15 6.38 -4.74
N ALA A 50 1.14 5.67 -4.22
CA ALA A 50 1.00 5.41 -2.80
C ALA A 50 2.20 4.63 -2.26
N ASN A 51 2.56 3.51 -2.90
CA ASN A 51 3.70 2.68 -2.53
C ASN A 51 4.99 3.51 -2.44
N ARG A 52 5.23 4.37 -3.44
CA ARG A 52 6.39 5.26 -3.46
C ARG A 52 6.38 6.29 -2.35
N LEU A 53 5.21 6.81 -1.96
CA LEU A 53 5.08 7.82 -0.91
C LEU A 53 5.13 7.23 0.49
N THR A 54 4.70 5.98 0.66
CA THR A 54 4.69 5.28 1.95
C THR A 54 6.00 4.60 2.30
N SER A 55 7.02 4.77 1.46
CA SER A 55 8.36 4.23 1.72
C SER A 55 8.96 4.81 3.01
N PRO A 56 9.65 4.02 3.85
CA PRO A 56 10.16 4.46 5.15
C PRO A 56 11.13 5.65 5.11
N GLU A 57 11.80 5.87 3.99
CA GLU A 57 12.73 6.98 3.76
C GLU A 57 12.06 8.33 3.50
N ASN A 58 10.75 8.35 3.26
CA ASN A 58 10.04 9.58 2.97
C ASN A 58 9.60 10.33 4.23
N SER A 59 9.23 11.59 4.02
CA SER A 59 8.69 12.45 5.07
C SER A 59 7.33 11.94 5.59
N GLU A 60 6.98 12.31 6.82
CA GLU A 60 5.65 12.05 7.38
C GLU A 60 4.53 12.63 6.50
N TYR A 61 4.79 13.78 5.87
CA TYR A 61 3.86 14.41 4.93
C TYR A 61 3.57 13.52 3.71
N ASP A 62 4.61 12.92 3.13
CA ASP A 62 4.47 11.99 2.01
C ASP A 62 3.73 10.72 2.44
N LEU A 63 4.06 10.18 3.62
CA LEU A 63 3.35 9.04 4.20
C LEU A 63 1.85 9.32 4.32
N GLN A 64 1.46 10.46 4.89
CA GLN A 64 0.05 10.83 5.02
C GLN A 64 -0.66 10.90 3.67
N ARG A 65 0.00 11.46 2.65
CA ARG A 65 -0.52 11.50 1.28
C ARG A 65 -0.65 10.11 0.64
N GLY A 66 0.34 9.24 0.86
CA GLY A 66 0.29 7.87 0.37
C GLY A 66 -0.87 7.09 1.01
N LEU A 67 -1.04 7.19 2.33
CA LEU A 67 -2.17 6.59 3.05
C LEU A 67 -3.53 7.13 2.59
N GLU A 68 -3.62 8.42 2.27
CA GLU A 68 -4.84 9.00 1.68
C GLU A 68 -5.17 8.36 0.32
N LEU A 69 -4.16 8.18 -0.53
CA LEU A 69 -4.32 7.52 -1.83
C LEU A 69 -4.75 6.05 -1.68
N GLU A 70 -4.13 5.29 -0.78
CA GLU A 70 -4.53 3.89 -0.51
C GLU A 70 -5.97 3.83 0.00
N ARG A 71 -6.36 4.72 0.92
CA ARG A 71 -7.76 4.79 1.42
C ARG A 71 -8.74 5.17 0.32
N ARG A 72 -8.36 6.07 -0.58
CA ARG A 72 -9.20 6.46 -1.73
C ARG A 72 -9.35 5.30 -2.70
N LEU A 73 -8.27 4.60 -2.99
CA LEU A 73 -8.25 3.40 -3.83
C LEU A 73 -9.13 2.30 -3.23
N ALA A 74 -9.01 2.04 -1.92
CA ALA A 74 -9.81 1.06 -1.18
C ALA A 74 -11.33 1.35 -1.21
N ARG A 75 -11.73 2.62 -1.33
CA ARG A 75 -13.14 3.01 -1.51
C ARG A 75 -13.61 2.85 -2.96
N ALA A 76 -12.73 3.05 -3.92
CA ALA A 76 -13.06 2.97 -5.35
C ALA A 76 -13.11 1.51 -5.84
N VAL A 77 -12.21 0.67 -5.32
CA VAL A 77 -12.04 -0.74 -5.69
C VAL A 77 -11.82 -1.55 -4.41
N PRO A 78 -12.85 -2.20 -3.86
CA PRO A 78 -12.74 -2.95 -2.61
C PRO A 78 -12.19 -4.38 -2.83
N GLU A 79 -10.99 -4.48 -3.42
CA GLU A 79 -10.31 -5.77 -3.63
C GLU A 79 -9.40 -6.14 -2.45
N SER A 80 -9.23 -7.44 -2.21
CA SER A 80 -8.51 -7.99 -1.05
C SER A 80 -7.09 -7.43 -0.91
N TRP A 81 -6.34 -7.42 -2.01
CA TRP A 81 -4.95 -6.97 -2.06
C TRP A 81 -4.78 -5.47 -1.74
N ILE A 82 -5.79 -4.63 -2.03
CA ILE A 82 -5.74 -3.20 -1.70
C ILE A 82 -5.82 -3.00 -0.19
N PHE A 83 -6.77 -3.68 0.45
CA PHE A 83 -6.89 -3.68 1.91
C PHE A 83 -5.64 -4.31 2.57
N GLY A 84 -5.11 -5.37 1.97
CA GLY A 84 -3.88 -6.02 2.40
C GLY A 84 -2.65 -5.10 2.34
N ASN A 85 -2.45 -4.38 1.24
CA ASN A 85 -1.37 -3.41 1.08
C ASN A 85 -1.49 -2.29 2.11
N LEU A 86 -2.66 -1.67 2.25
CA LEU A 86 -2.91 -0.63 3.26
C LEU A 86 -2.68 -1.16 4.69
N SER A 87 -3.09 -2.40 4.97
CA SER A 87 -2.81 -3.02 6.28
C SER A 87 -1.31 -3.15 6.52
N THR A 88 -0.55 -3.61 5.51
CA THR A 88 0.90 -3.79 5.57
C THR A 88 1.61 -2.45 5.74
N THR A 89 1.20 -1.43 5.00
CA THR A 89 1.71 -0.07 5.12
C THR A 89 1.54 0.44 6.55
N LEU A 90 0.32 0.36 7.11
CA LEU A 90 0.05 0.80 8.48
C LEU A 90 0.83 0.00 9.52
N ARG A 91 0.99 -1.31 9.30
CA ARG A 91 1.85 -2.17 10.12
C ARG A 91 3.30 -1.67 10.09
N ASN A 92 3.86 -1.42 8.92
CA ASN A 92 5.25 -0.98 8.74
C ASN A 92 5.55 0.39 9.38
N HIS A 93 4.51 1.20 9.62
CA HIS A 93 4.60 2.50 10.28
C HIS A 93 4.12 2.47 11.75
N GLY A 94 3.82 1.28 12.30
CA GLY A 94 3.50 1.09 13.72
C GLY A 94 2.06 1.38 14.11
N ASP A 95 1.16 1.62 13.15
CA ASP A 95 -0.28 1.75 13.38
C ASP A 95 -0.96 0.36 13.39
N MET A 96 -0.94 -0.28 14.56
CA MET A 96 -1.55 -1.60 14.76
C MET A 96 -3.07 -1.59 14.76
N ALA A 97 -3.70 -0.48 15.15
CA ALA A 97 -5.14 -0.36 15.11
C ALA A 97 -5.62 -0.29 13.65
N GLY A 98 -4.92 0.52 12.85
CA GLY A 98 -5.08 0.59 11.41
C GLY A 98 -4.83 -0.75 10.73
N TYR A 99 -3.68 -1.38 10.98
CA TYR A 99 -3.35 -2.72 10.46
C TYR A 99 -4.49 -3.72 10.67
N ARG A 100 -4.95 -3.88 11.93
CA ARG A 100 -6.03 -4.83 12.25
C ARG A 100 -7.32 -4.53 11.53
N ARG A 101 -7.71 -3.25 11.48
CA ARG A 101 -8.94 -2.83 10.81
C ARG A 101 -8.91 -3.21 9.33
N TRP A 102 -7.81 -2.91 8.64
CA TRP A 102 -7.71 -3.14 7.20
C TRP A 102 -7.44 -4.60 6.86
N LEU A 103 -6.69 -5.33 7.69
CA LEU A 103 -6.54 -6.78 7.56
C LEU A 103 -7.90 -7.49 7.71
N ALA A 104 -8.73 -7.06 8.65
CA ALA A 104 -10.08 -7.61 8.79
C ALA A 104 -10.97 -7.34 7.58
N LEU A 105 -10.82 -6.17 6.95
CA LEU A 105 -11.51 -5.88 5.68
C LEU A 105 -10.98 -6.75 4.54
N ALA A 106 -9.66 -6.97 4.47
CA ALA A 106 -9.06 -7.88 3.50
C ALA A 106 -9.59 -9.31 3.67
N ALA A 107 -9.58 -9.85 4.89
CA ALA A 107 -10.10 -11.19 5.19
C ALA A 107 -11.60 -11.34 4.88
N ARG A 108 -12.40 -10.28 5.08
CA ARG A 108 -13.84 -10.29 4.74
C ARG A 108 -14.13 -10.46 3.25
N THR A 109 -13.16 -10.22 2.38
CA THR A 109 -13.31 -10.50 0.94
C THR A 109 -13.25 -12.00 0.60
N GLY A 110 -12.93 -12.86 1.58
CA GLY A 110 -12.81 -14.31 1.40
C GLY A 110 -11.41 -14.81 1.07
N ASP A 111 -10.43 -13.90 1.04
CA ASP A 111 -9.03 -14.22 0.77
C ASP A 111 -8.40 -15.03 1.92
N LEU A 112 -8.02 -16.26 1.62
CA LEU A 112 -7.56 -17.25 2.60
C LEU A 112 -6.25 -16.83 3.27
N ASP A 113 -5.39 -16.08 2.57
CA ASP A 113 -4.11 -15.64 3.13
C ASP A 113 -4.34 -14.62 4.24
N TYR A 114 -5.25 -13.67 4.03
CA TYR A 114 -5.61 -12.67 5.05
C TYR A 114 -6.46 -13.26 6.18
N ILE A 115 -7.30 -14.26 5.90
CA ILE A 115 -8.03 -15.01 6.94
C ILE A 115 -7.03 -15.78 7.84
N ALA A 116 -6.08 -16.46 7.23
CA ALA A 116 -5.02 -17.17 7.96
C ALA A 116 -4.17 -16.18 8.76
N GLU A 117 -3.82 -15.03 8.18
CA GLU A 117 -3.05 -13.98 8.85
C GLU A 117 -3.79 -13.40 10.06
N MET A 118 -5.12 -13.21 9.96
CA MET A 118 -5.95 -12.84 11.11
C MET A 118 -5.88 -13.87 12.24
N GLY A 119 -5.83 -15.16 11.90
CA GLY A 119 -5.72 -16.26 12.87
C GLY A 119 -4.32 -16.42 13.46
N ARG A 120 -3.26 -16.15 12.69
CA ARG A 120 -1.85 -16.26 13.13
C ARG A 120 -1.43 -15.19 14.13
N PHE A 121 -2.15 -14.08 14.17
CA PHE A 121 -2.04 -13.01 15.17
C PHE A 121 -0.59 -12.77 15.65
N GLU A 122 0.33 -12.50 14.72
CA GLU A 122 1.65 -11.97 15.05
C GLU A 122 1.49 -10.57 15.62
N THR A 123 1.14 -10.51 16.91
CA THR A 123 1.05 -9.29 17.69
C THR A 123 2.42 -8.72 18.05
N ARG A 124 3.49 -9.32 17.52
CA ARG A 124 4.86 -9.00 17.83
C ARG A 124 5.56 -8.66 16.53
N PHE A 125 5.91 -7.39 16.39
CA PHE A 125 6.94 -7.06 15.43
C PHE A 125 8.25 -7.76 15.81
N PRO A 126 9.12 -8.06 14.84
CA PRO A 126 10.50 -8.43 15.14
C PRO A 126 11.10 -7.45 16.16
N PHE A 127 11.83 -7.99 17.13
CA PHE A 127 12.44 -7.25 18.24
C PHE A 127 13.09 -5.91 17.84
N PRO A 128 13.83 -5.80 16.71
CA PRO A 128 14.43 -4.53 16.30
C PRO A 128 13.43 -3.42 16.01
N ILE A 129 12.25 -3.76 15.48
CA ILE A 129 11.17 -2.81 15.17
C ILE A 129 10.45 -2.39 16.46
N MET A 130 10.17 -3.34 17.37
CA MET A 130 9.59 -3.02 18.68
C MET A 130 10.50 -2.12 19.52
N LYS A 131 11.83 -2.35 19.46
CA LYS A 131 12.84 -1.50 20.10
C LYS A 131 12.85 -0.10 19.51
N ARG A 132 12.79 0.04 18.17
CA ARG A 132 12.74 1.35 17.48
C ARG A 132 11.54 2.18 17.91
N TRP A 133 10.39 1.55 18.16
CA TRP A 133 9.16 2.26 18.54
C TRP A 133 8.92 2.35 20.06
N GLY A 134 9.89 1.92 20.90
CA GLY A 134 9.74 1.98 22.36
C GLY A 134 8.62 1.09 22.92
N ARG A 135 8.11 0.12 22.15
CA ARG A 135 6.98 -0.75 22.52
C ARG A 135 7.46 -2.11 23.05
N TYR A 136 8.58 -2.13 23.76
CA TYR A 136 9.19 -3.36 24.26
C TYR A 136 8.27 -4.12 25.23
N ARG A 137 7.98 -5.40 24.94
CA ARG A 137 7.51 -6.36 25.95
C ARG A 137 8.41 -7.61 25.90
N PRO A 138 8.84 -8.16 27.05
CA PRO A 138 9.63 -9.39 27.08
C PRO A 138 8.86 -10.56 26.45
N PHE A 139 9.57 -11.41 25.69
CA PHE A 139 9.04 -12.66 25.15
C PHE A 139 8.48 -13.55 26.28
N ARG A 140 7.28 -14.13 26.08
CA ARG A 140 6.81 -15.22 26.96
C ARG A 140 7.46 -16.53 26.53
N ARG A 141 7.91 -17.31 27.52
CA ARG A 141 8.56 -18.63 27.34
C ARG A 141 7.74 -19.66 26.56
N SER A 142 6.43 -19.47 26.38
CA SER A 142 5.53 -20.38 25.67
C SER A 142 5.60 -20.27 24.14
N GLU A 143 6.37 -19.34 23.60
CA GLU A 143 6.47 -19.06 22.16
C GLU A 143 7.85 -19.43 21.61
N ARG A 144 8.46 -20.49 22.16
CA ARG A 144 9.79 -20.98 21.80
C ARG A 144 9.71 -22.42 21.32
#